data_AF-A0A0R2ZLT7-F1
#
_entry.id   AF-A0A0R2ZLT7-F1
#
_cell.length_a   1.000
_cell.length_b   1.000
_cell.length_c   1.000
_cell.angle_alpha   90.00
_cell.angle_beta   90.00
_cell.angle_gamma   90.00
#
_symmetry.space_group_name_H-M   'P 1'
#
loop_
_entity.id
_entity.type
_entity.pdbx_description
1 polymer ?
#
loop_
_entity_poly.entity_id
_entity_poly.type
_entity_poly.pdbx_seq_one_letter_code
_entity_poly.pdbx_strand_id
1 'polypeptide(L)'
;MLGPGAVDIGRFIRGTAANIGIKPADIFTDFYQNHERNCVTISAIKAAMMRFGHNPHGIFKRVQVTATGFGIVMRDAYRLHISYAELEQAQKASDFKASRPNDVLINAQFLYAVSAKRAQLENNDGVGNQSYAAALASLNDGEYPGQALRRLGLKNYVAPATLEDFRQGAIGTVADSVHSMAVINGKLDDYGRASELRESDWSNRSAIGLKLL
;
A
#
# COMPACT_ATOMS: atom_id res chain seq x y z
N MET A 1 23.39 -13.74 16.93
CA MET A 1 22.55 -13.88 18.14
C MET A 1 22.22 -12.47 18.61
N LEU A 2 20.96 -12.04 18.47
CA LEU A 2 20.50 -10.76 19.02
C LEU A 2 20.27 -10.97 20.54
N GLY A 3 20.77 -10.06 21.38
CA GLY A 3 20.64 -10.15 22.84
C GLY A 3 19.18 -10.07 23.32
N PRO A 4 18.87 -10.54 24.54
CA PRO A 4 17.51 -10.50 25.08
C PRO A 4 17.02 -9.04 25.14
N GLY A 5 15.98 -8.72 24.37
CA GLY A 5 15.38 -7.38 24.26
C GLY A 5 15.60 -6.64 22.93
N ALA A 6 16.42 -7.17 22.01
CA ALA A 6 16.58 -6.56 20.69
C ALA A 6 15.44 -6.97 19.74
N VAL A 7 14.62 -5.99 19.32
CA VAL A 7 13.56 -6.20 18.32
C VAL A 7 14.21 -6.52 16.96
N ASP A 8 13.82 -7.64 16.35
CA ASP A 8 14.22 -7.97 14.98
C ASP A 8 13.48 -7.04 13.99
N ILE A 9 14.16 -5.96 13.62
CA ILE A 9 13.68 -4.98 12.62
C ILE A 9 13.39 -5.65 11.27
N GLY A 10 14.11 -6.72 10.94
CA GLY A 10 13.95 -7.47 9.69
C GLY A 10 12.59 -8.15 9.56
N ARG A 11 11.83 -8.29 10.65
CA ARG A 11 10.44 -8.75 10.64
C ARG A 11 9.46 -7.70 10.10
N PHE A 12 9.82 -6.42 10.13
CA PHE A 12 8.93 -5.32 9.76
C PHE A 12 9.35 -4.61 8.48
N ILE A 13 10.63 -4.49 8.19
CA ILE A 13 11.14 -3.88 6.95
C ILE A 13 12.26 -4.74 6.40
N ARG A 14 12.22 -4.97 5.07
CA ARG A 14 13.30 -5.64 4.33
C ARG A 14 13.94 -4.66 3.37
N GLY A 15 15.27 -4.61 3.40
CA GLY A 15 16.08 -3.63 2.67
C GLY A 15 16.54 -2.47 3.55
N THR A 16 17.37 -1.60 2.98
CA THR A 16 17.96 -0.43 3.63
C THR A 16 17.89 0.78 2.69
N ALA A 17 18.31 1.95 3.13
CA ALA A 17 18.41 3.11 2.24
C ALA A 17 19.35 2.88 1.03
N ALA A 18 20.23 1.86 1.07
CA ALA A 18 21.17 1.55 0.01
C ALA A 18 20.57 0.76 -1.17
N ASN A 19 19.39 0.15 -1.00
CA ASN A 19 18.75 -0.69 -2.03
C ASN A 19 17.31 -0.26 -2.34
N ILE A 20 17.08 1.06 -2.39
CA ILE A 20 15.80 1.64 -2.83
C ILE A 20 15.62 1.48 -4.35
N GLY A 21 14.37 1.53 -4.83
CA GLY A 21 14.06 1.48 -6.27
C GLY A 21 13.99 0.09 -6.89
N ILE A 22 14.36 -0.97 -6.16
CA ILE A 22 14.21 -2.36 -6.64
C ILE A 22 12.73 -2.69 -6.76
N LYS A 23 12.27 -2.92 -7.98
CA LYS A 23 10.88 -3.32 -8.26
C LYS A 23 10.70 -4.82 -8.01
N PRO A 24 9.55 -5.25 -7.48
CA PRO A 24 9.16 -6.66 -7.49
C PRO A 24 9.24 -7.24 -8.89
N ALA A 25 9.73 -8.48 -8.99
CA ALA A 25 9.73 -9.21 -10.27
C ALA A 25 8.30 -9.63 -10.65
N ASP A 26 7.50 -10.00 -9.65
CA ASP A 26 6.10 -10.36 -9.83
C ASP A 26 5.23 -9.80 -8.69
N ILE A 27 4.90 -8.51 -8.81
CA ILE A 27 4.02 -7.80 -7.87
C ILE A 27 2.62 -8.44 -7.72
N PHE A 28 2.16 -9.21 -8.71
CA PHE A 28 0.84 -9.84 -8.65
C PHE A 28 0.85 -10.99 -7.65
N THR A 29 1.86 -11.86 -7.71
CA THR A 29 1.94 -13.05 -6.84
C THR A 29 2.81 -12.86 -5.59
N ASP A 30 3.71 -11.88 -5.57
CA ASP A 30 4.56 -11.57 -4.42
C ASP A 30 3.75 -11.14 -3.19
N PHE A 31 2.59 -10.51 -3.39
CA PHE A 31 1.51 -10.47 -2.40
C PHE A 31 0.15 -10.19 -3.05
N TYR A 32 -0.93 -10.71 -2.47
CA TYR A 32 -2.30 -10.50 -2.96
C TYR A 32 -3.33 -10.55 -1.83
N GLN A 33 -4.53 -10.03 -2.09
CA GLN A 33 -5.64 -10.05 -1.15
C GLN A 33 -6.37 -11.40 -1.22
N ASN A 34 -6.82 -11.91 -0.08
CA ASN A 34 -7.60 -13.14 -0.01
C ASN A 34 -9.11 -12.89 -0.24
N HIS A 35 -9.61 -11.71 0.14
CA HIS A 35 -11.01 -11.30 0.04
C HIS A 35 -11.13 -9.82 -0.36
N GLU A 36 -12.29 -9.35 -0.80
CA GLU A 36 -12.48 -8.06 -1.50
C GLU A 36 -12.31 -6.77 -0.65
N ARG A 37 -12.07 -6.88 0.66
CA ARG A 37 -12.24 -5.75 1.61
C ARG A 37 -11.20 -4.65 1.48
N ASN A 38 -9.91 -4.99 1.44
CA ASN A 38 -8.81 -4.02 1.45
C ASN A 38 -8.34 -3.60 0.04
N CYS A 39 -9.20 -3.76 -0.97
CA CYS A 39 -8.87 -3.56 -2.38
C CYS A 39 -8.24 -2.19 -2.67
N VAL A 40 -8.75 -1.11 -2.06
CA VAL A 40 -8.20 0.25 -2.22
C VAL A 40 -6.80 0.37 -1.63
N THR A 41 -6.55 -0.25 -0.49
CA THR A 41 -5.24 -0.16 0.17
C THR A 41 -4.20 -1.03 -0.54
N ILE A 42 -4.56 -2.27 -0.91
CA ILE A 42 -3.63 -3.17 -1.58
C ILE A 42 -3.27 -2.65 -2.98
N SER A 43 -4.22 -2.10 -3.74
CA SER A 43 -3.98 -1.54 -5.07
C SER A 43 -3.00 -0.37 -5.02
N ALA A 44 -3.18 0.55 -4.06
CA ALA A 44 -2.28 1.67 -3.84
C ALA A 44 -0.86 1.23 -3.44
N ILE A 45 -0.73 0.22 -2.58
CA ILE A 45 0.56 -0.34 -2.18
C ILE A 45 1.28 -0.95 -3.38
N LYS A 46 0.59 -1.76 -4.20
CA LYS A 46 1.18 -2.37 -5.40
C LYS A 46 1.66 -1.30 -6.39
N ALA A 47 0.82 -0.29 -6.65
CA ALA A 47 1.19 0.83 -7.52
C ALA A 47 2.43 1.57 -6.98
N ALA A 48 2.47 1.87 -5.67
CA ALA A 48 3.61 2.55 -5.04
C ALA A 48 4.90 1.73 -5.13
N MET A 49 4.83 0.42 -4.87
CA MET A 49 5.98 -0.47 -4.97
C MET A 49 6.51 -0.62 -6.40
N MET A 50 5.63 -0.62 -7.40
CA MET A 50 6.04 -0.66 -8.80
C MET A 50 6.60 0.67 -9.31
N ARG A 51 6.16 1.79 -8.73
CA ARG A 51 6.68 3.12 -9.06
C ARG A 51 8.03 3.42 -8.41
N PHE A 52 8.17 3.12 -7.12
CA PHE A 52 9.29 3.58 -6.28
C PHE A 52 10.19 2.44 -5.75
N GLY A 53 9.87 1.19 -6.07
CA GLY A 53 10.49 0.00 -5.51
C GLY A 53 9.80 -0.49 -4.24
N HIS A 54 9.96 -1.77 -3.91
CA HIS A 54 9.23 -2.39 -2.79
C HIS A 54 9.76 -2.02 -1.41
N ASN A 55 10.96 -1.44 -1.34
CA ASN A 55 11.56 -1.01 -0.10
C ASN A 55 10.87 0.29 0.42
N PRO A 56 10.32 0.33 1.66
CA PRO A 56 9.67 1.51 2.22
C PRO A 56 10.53 2.78 2.24
N HIS A 57 11.86 2.65 2.28
CA HIS A 57 12.79 3.76 2.17
C HIS A 57 12.75 4.45 0.80
N GLY A 58 12.29 3.76 -0.26
CA GLY A 58 12.06 4.34 -1.58
C GLY A 58 10.70 5.03 -1.71
N ILE A 59 9.71 4.63 -0.90
CA ILE A 59 8.34 5.17 -0.96
C ILE A 59 8.19 6.39 -0.06
N PHE A 60 8.66 6.32 1.20
CA PHE A 60 8.62 7.44 2.13
C PHE A 60 9.85 8.33 2.01
N LYS A 61 9.72 9.60 2.41
CA LYS A 61 10.86 10.55 2.44
C LYS A 61 11.89 10.16 3.50
N ARG A 62 11.43 9.62 4.64
CA ARG A 62 12.31 9.09 5.70
C ARG A 62 11.60 8.00 6.49
N VAL A 63 12.34 6.94 6.78
CA VAL A 63 11.95 5.89 7.74
C VAL A 63 13.10 5.75 8.74
N GLN A 64 12.82 5.97 10.02
CA GLN A 64 13.82 5.96 11.07
C GLN A 64 13.39 5.00 12.18
N VAL A 65 14.24 4.02 12.49
CA VAL A 65 14.06 3.14 13.64
C VAL A 65 14.16 3.96 14.93
N THR A 66 13.33 3.63 15.91
CA THR A 66 13.30 4.22 17.25
C THR A 66 13.20 3.11 18.29
N ALA A 67 13.29 3.47 19.57
CA ALA A 67 13.15 2.50 20.66
C ALA A 67 11.79 1.78 20.69
N THR A 68 10.73 2.43 20.20
CA THR A 68 9.34 1.93 20.31
C THR A 68 8.70 1.55 18.97
N GLY A 69 9.40 1.74 17.85
CA GLY A 69 8.87 1.51 16.51
C GLY A 69 9.61 2.33 15.45
N PHE A 70 8.88 2.99 14.56
CA PHE A 70 9.45 3.79 13.47
C PHE A 70 8.86 5.19 13.40
N GLY A 71 9.72 6.19 13.22
CA GLY A 71 9.34 7.53 12.80
C GLY A 71 9.33 7.62 11.28
N ILE A 72 8.20 8.06 10.72
CA ILE A 72 7.98 8.17 9.27
C ILE A 72 7.81 9.64 8.89
N VAL A 73 8.48 10.03 7.81
CA VAL A 73 8.22 11.28 7.09
C VAL A 73 7.79 10.89 5.68
N MET A 74 6.56 11.23 5.33
CA MET A 74 5.98 10.94 4.03
C MET A 74 6.40 11.98 2.97
N ARG A 75 6.16 11.68 1.69
CA ARG A 75 6.50 12.57 0.57
C ARG A 75 5.68 13.85 0.54
N ASP A 76 4.49 13.82 1.11
CA ASP A 76 3.62 14.98 1.31
C ASP A 76 3.89 15.75 2.62
N ALA A 77 5.05 15.50 3.24
CA ALA A 77 5.51 16.07 4.50
C ALA A 77 4.73 15.64 5.75
N TYR A 78 3.74 14.75 5.64
CA TYR A 78 3.06 14.18 6.80
C TYR A 78 4.05 13.37 7.66
N ARG A 79 3.92 13.45 8.98
CA ARG A 79 4.80 12.78 9.94
C ARG A 79 3.97 11.95 10.89
N LEU A 80 4.41 10.73 11.15
CA LEU A 80 3.81 9.87 12.17
C LEU A 80 4.85 8.98 12.83
N HIS A 81 4.46 8.42 13.97
CA HIS A 81 5.16 7.32 14.61
C HIS A 81 4.26 6.10 14.57
N ILE A 82 4.82 4.94 14.24
CA ILE A 82 4.13 3.65 14.32
C ILE A 82 4.92 2.70 15.22
N SER A 83 4.25 2.12 16.21
CA SER A 83 4.86 1.25 17.21
C SER A 83 5.04 -0.18 16.70
N TYR A 84 5.92 -0.95 17.36
CA TYR A 84 6.06 -2.38 17.07
C TYR A 84 4.75 -3.15 17.27
N ALA A 85 3.98 -2.83 18.31
CA ALA A 85 2.69 -3.47 18.56
C ALA A 85 1.65 -3.19 17.46
N GLU A 86 1.62 -1.96 16.93
CA GLU A 86 0.75 -1.60 15.80
C GLU A 86 1.17 -2.30 14.50
N LEU A 87 2.47 -2.46 14.27
CA LEU A 87 2.98 -3.25 13.14
C LEU A 87 2.53 -4.71 13.22
N GLU A 88 2.59 -5.33 14.40
CA GLU A 88 2.12 -6.71 14.59
C GLU A 88 0.61 -6.85 14.38
N GLN A 89 -0.18 -5.88 14.86
CA GLN A 89 -1.62 -5.85 14.63
C GLN A 89 -1.93 -5.75 13.13
N ALA A 90 -1.24 -4.88 12.41
CA ALA A 90 -1.43 -4.70 10.97
C ALA A 90 -0.99 -5.92 10.15
N GLN A 91 0.10 -6.60 10.51
CA GLN A 91 0.50 -7.85 9.86
C GLN A 91 -0.63 -8.88 9.90
N LYS A 92 -1.27 -9.04 11.07
CA LYS A 92 -2.42 -9.95 11.25
C LYS A 92 -3.66 -9.47 10.50
N ALA A 93 -3.97 -8.17 10.58
CA ALA A 93 -5.18 -7.60 10.01
C ALA A 93 -5.14 -7.40 8.49
N SER A 94 -3.95 -7.35 7.88
CA SER A 94 -3.80 -7.14 6.43
C SER A 94 -4.40 -8.28 5.59
N ASP A 95 -4.42 -9.51 6.12
CA ASP A 95 -4.78 -10.74 5.39
C ASP A 95 -4.08 -10.92 4.02
N PHE A 96 -2.95 -10.24 3.81
CA PHE A 96 -2.15 -10.40 2.59
C PHE A 96 -1.55 -11.80 2.54
N LYS A 97 -1.67 -12.44 1.38
CA LYS A 97 -1.10 -13.75 1.07
C LYS A 97 0.03 -13.59 0.08
N ALA A 98 0.89 -14.61 0.00
CA ALA A 98 1.91 -14.72 -1.03
C ALA A 98 2.13 -16.20 -1.34
N SER A 99 2.53 -16.51 -2.58
CA SER A 99 2.80 -17.89 -2.99
C SER A 99 4.01 -18.50 -2.25
N ARG A 100 4.92 -17.65 -1.76
CA ARG A 100 6.11 -18.03 -0.99
C ARG A 100 6.57 -16.88 -0.10
N PRO A 101 7.32 -17.14 0.99
CA PRO A 101 7.94 -16.09 1.80
C PRO A 101 8.83 -15.19 0.93
N ASN A 102 8.63 -13.88 1.02
CA ASN A 102 9.41 -12.92 0.25
C ASN A 102 9.45 -11.55 0.96
N ASP A 103 10.39 -10.71 0.55
CA ASP A 103 10.63 -9.39 1.15
C ASP A 103 9.55 -8.36 0.76
N VAL A 104 8.84 -8.56 -0.36
CA VAL A 104 7.80 -7.67 -0.86
C VAL A 104 6.59 -7.72 0.06
N LEU A 105 6.14 -8.92 0.48
CA LEU A 105 5.03 -9.09 1.42
C LEU A 105 5.30 -8.39 2.76
N ILE A 106 6.50 -8.57 3.32
CA ILE A 106 6.87 -7.94 4.61
C ILE A 106 6.77 -6.41 4.49
N ASN A 107 7.33 -5.85 3.42
CA ASN A 107 7.27 -4.42 3.16
C ASN A 107 5.85 -3.93 2.84
N ALA A 108 5.00 -4.74 2.19
CA ALA A 108 3.61 -4.41 1.91
C ALA A 108 2.79 -4.31 3.20
N GLN A 109 3.00 -5.24 4.14
CA GLN A 109 2.39 -5.19 5.46
C GLN A 109 2.84 -3.96 6.25
N PHE A 110 4.10 -3.54 6.11
CA PHE A 110 4.58 -2.28 6.70
C PHE A 110 3.87 -1.06 6.14
N LEU A 111 3.72 -0.97 4.81
CA LEU A 111 3.01 0.13 4.15
C LEU A 111 1.53 0.15 4.54
N TYR A 112 0.89 -1.02 4.64
CA TYR A 112 -0.47 -1.17 5.15
C TYR A 112 -0.60 -0.61 6.58
N ALA A 113 0.34 -0.96 7.45
CA ALA A 113 0.36 -0.48 8.83
C ALA A 113 0.51 1.05 8.92
N VAL A 114 1.45 1.63 8.15
CA VAL A 114 1.62 3.08 8.09
C VAL A 114 0.38 3.79 7.54
N SER A 115 -0.27 3.20 6.54
CA SER A 115 -1.53 3.69 5.99
C SER A 115 -2.67 3.69 7.03
N ALA A 116 -2.78 2.62 7.82
CA ALA A 116 -3.73 2.53 8.93
C ALA A 116 -3.41 3.53 10.04
N LYS A 117 -2.13 3.76 10.34
CA LYS A 117 -1.74 4.75 11.35
C LYS A 117 -2.14 6.16 10.94
N ARG A 118 -1.99 6.50 9.66
CA ARG A 118 -2.48 7.78 9.15
C ARG A 118 -4.00 7.86 9.17
N ALA A 119 -4.71 6.79 8.82
CA ALA A 119 -6.17 6.72 8.97
C ALA A 119 -6.63 6.97 10.42
N GLN A 120 -5.93 6.39 11.41
CA GLN A 120 -6.20 6.62 12.82
C GLN A 120 -6.07 8.11 13.17
N LEU A 121 -4.95 8.72 12.78
CA LEU A 121 -4.62 10.10 13.12
C LEU A 121 -5.51 11.12 12.39
N GLU A 122 -5.97 10.80 11.18
CA GLU A 122 -6.88 11.64 10.41
C GLU A 122 -8.37 11.34 10.70
N ASN A 123 -8.66 10.43 11.63
CA ASN A 123 -10.00 9.96 11.99
C ASN A 123 -10.83 9.49 10.78
N ASN A 124 -10.27 8.58 9.97
CA ASN A 124 -10.93 7.99 8.81
C ASN A 124 -12.35 7.50 9.16
N ASP A 125 -13.31 7.84 8.32
CA ASP A 125 -14.75 7.51 8.46
C ASP A 125 -15.39 7.93 9.79
N GLY A 126 -14.77 8.85 10.52
CA GLY A 126 -15.24 9.32 11.82
C GLY A 126 -15.01 8.34 12.98
N VAL A 127 -14.44 7.16 12.71
CA VAL A 127 -14.22 6.09 13.71
C VAL A 127 -12.75 5.73 13.90
N GLY A 128 -11.87 6.08 12.96
CA GLY A 128 -10.46 5.69 12.97
C GLY A 128 -9.71 6.13 14.23
N ASN A 129 -10.05 7.27 14.84
CA ASN A 129 -9.33 7.77 16.01
C ASN A 129 -9.63 7.01 17.32
N GLN A 130 -10.65 6.15 17.34
CA GLN A 130 -11.06 5.40 18.53
C GLN A 130 -9.96 4.44 19.00
N SER A 131 -9.30 3.76 18.06
CA SER A 131 -8.16 2.89 18.30
C SER A 131 -7.46 2.54 17.00
N TYR A 132 -6.23 2.01 17.07
CA TYR A 132 -5.56 1.52 15.88
C TYR A 132 -6.32 0.33 15.24
N ALA A 133 -6.96 -0.51 16.06
CA ALA A 133 -7.82 -1.59 15.56
C ALA A 133 -9.05 -1.05 14.79
N ALA A 134 -9.67 0.04 15.27
CA ALA A 134 -10.75 0.71 14.56
C ALA A 134 -10.27 1.29 13.22
N ALA A 135 -9.07 1.89 13.19
CA ALA A 135 -8.47 2.37 11.96
C ALA A 135 -8.12 1.24 10.97
N LEU A 136 -7.73 0.06 11.43
CA LEU A 136 -7.54 -1.12 10.57
C LEU A 136 -8.88 -1.61 9.99
N ALA A 137 -9.95 -1.56 10.78
CA ALA A 137 -11.29 -1.94 10.34
C ALA A 137 -11.84 -0.96 9.29
N SER A 138 -11.59 0.34 9.44
CA SER A 138 -12.01 1.38 8.50
C SER A 138 -11.25 1.37 7.16
N LEU A 139 -10.28 0.47 6.98
CA LEU A 139 -9.65 0.29 5.65
C LEU A 139 -10.35 -0.76 4.81
N ASN A 140 -11.35 -1.42 5.38
CA ASN A 140 -11.97 -2.65 4.88
C ASN A 140 -13.45 -2.46 4.50
N ASP A 141 -13.95 -1.22 4.45
CA ASP A 141 -15.38 -0.88 4.33
C ASP A 141 -15.73 -0.04 3.08
N GLY A 142 -14.90 -0.10 2.03
CA GLY A 142 -15.23 0.49 0.72
C GLY A 142 -14.78 1.94 0.57
N GLU A 143 -13.47 2.17 0.71
CA GLU A 143 -12.87 3.51 0.62
C GLU A 143 -13.02 4.17 -0.77
N TYR A 144 -13.04 5.50 -0.79
CA TYR A 144 -13.08 6.25 -2.05
C TYR A 144 -11.76 6.16 -2.84
N PRO A 145 -11.81 6.22 -4.19
CA PRO A 145 -10.62 6.19 -5.04
C PRO A 145 -9.58 7.23 -4.65
N GLY A 146 -8.32 6.79 -4.52
CA GLY A 146 -7.19 7.66 -4.18
C GLY A 146 -6.94 7.90 -2.69
N GLN A 147 -7.85 7.50 -1.79
CA GLN A 147 -7.63 7.66 -0.35
C GLN A 147 -6.37 6.93 0.13
N ALA A 148 -6.17 5.68 -0.27
CA ALA A 148 -4.98 4.94 0.14
C ALA A 148 -3.68 5.53 -0.42
N LEU A 149 -3.68 6.06 -1.65
CA LEU A 149 -2.52 6.79 -2.20
C LEU A 149 -2.19 8.03 -1.35
N ARG A 150 -3.22 8.78 -0.92
CA ARG A 150 -3.05 9.87 0.06
C ARG A 150 -2.51 9.35 1.40
N ARG A 151 -3.03 8.25 1.94
CA ARG A 151 -2.58 7.69 3.23
C ARG A 151 -1.13 7.18 3.19
N LEU A 152 -0.63 6.81 2.02
CA LEU A 152 0.80 6.56 1.75
C LEU A 152 1.63 7.84 1.54
N GLY A 153 0.99 9.02 1.58
CA GLY A 153 1.63 10.31 1.43
C GLY A 153 1.99 10.69 0.00
N LEU A 154 1.25 10.14 -0.98
CA LEU A 154 1.50 10.33 -2.40
C LEU A 154 0.58 11.39 -3.04
N LYS A 155 -0.18 12.17 -2.24
CA LYS A 155 -1.17 13.12 -2.78
C LYS A 155 -0.62 14.14 -3.80
N ASN A 156 0.66 14.51 -3.68
CA ASN A 156 1.35 15.43 -4.60
C ASN A 156 2.05 14.70 -5.78
N TYR A 157 1.92 13.38 -5.86
CA TYR A 157 2.56 12.48 -6.83
C TYR A 157 1.51 11.63 -7.56
N VAL A 158 0.28 12.12 -7.64
CA VAL A 158 -0.85 11.47 -8.29
C VAL A 158 -1.48 12.45 -9.27
N ALA A 159 -1.88 11.95 -10.43
CA ALA A 159 -2.69 12.69 -11.40
C ALA A 159 -3.85 11.81 -11.90
N PRO A 160 -4.96 12.42 -12.37
CA PRO A 160 -5.97 11.69 -13.13
C PRO A 160 -5.35 10.94 -14.32
N ALA A 161 -5.90 9.77 -14.63
CA ALA A 161 -5.47 8.93 -15.73
C ALA A 161 -6.67 8.33 -16.47
N THR A 162 -6.53 8.24 -17.78
CA THR A 162 -7.42 7.51 -18.67
C THR A 162 -7.01 6.04 -18.75
N LEU A 163 -7.87 5.19 -19.31
CA LEU A 163 -7.50 3.80 -19.62
C LEU A 163 -6.33 3.74 -20.61
N GLU A 164 -6.29 4.67 -21.58
CA GLU A 164 -5.21 4.74 -22.57
C GLU A 164 -3.86 5.08 -21.92
N ASP A 165 -3.81 6.00 -20.95
CA ASP A 165 -2.58 6.26 -20.17
C ASP A 165 -2.00 4.96 -19.58
N PHE A 166 -2.87 4.10 -19.05
CA PHE A 166 -2.45 2.82 -18.47
C PHE A 166 -2.02 1.81 -19.52
N ARG A 167 -2.66 1.77 -20.69
CA ARG A 167 -2.23 0.94 -21.84
C ARG A 167 -0.85 1.36 -22.34
N GLN A 168 -0.52 2.65 -22.24
CA GLN A 168 0.79 3.21 -22.56
C GLN A 168 1.85 3.00 -21.44
N GLY A 169 1.49 2.29 -20.37
CA GLY A 169 2.43 1.88 -19.32
C GLY A 169 2.43 2.76 -18.08
N ALA A 170 1.45 3.67 -17.91
CA ALA A 170 1.27 4.33 -16.63
C ALA A 170 1.04 3.29 -15.51
N ILE A 171 1.46 3.63 -14.30
CA ILE A 171 1.27 2.81 -13.09
C ILE A 171 0.33 3.57 -12.17
N GLY A 172 -0.65 2.88 -11.59
CA GLY A 172 -1.61 3.53 -10.71
C GLY A 172 -2.74 2.62 -10.27
N THR A 173 -3.90 3.22 -10.04
CA THR A 173 -5.13 2.54 -9.63
C THR A 173 -6.29 2.90 -10.54
N VAL A 174 -7.12 1.92 -10.85
CA VAL A 174 -8.48 2.15 -11.38
C VAL A 174 -9.48 1.69 -10.33
N ALA A 175 -10.56 2.44 -10.14
CA ALA A 175 -11.58 2.08 -9.17
C ALA A 175 -12.97 2.51 -9.63
N ASP A 176 -13.99 1.72 -9.29
CA ASP A 176 -15.41 2.06 -9.39
C ASP A 176 -16.02 2.11 -7.97
N SER A 177 -17.36 2.12 -7.85
CA SER A 177 -18.05 2.14 -6.55
C SER A 177 -17.99 0.83 -5.77
N VAL A 178 -17.39 -0.22 -6.33
CA VAL A 178 -17.37 -1.59 -5.79
C VAL A 178 -15.94 -2.10 -5.60
N HIS A 179 -15.02 -1.75 -6.49
CA HIS A 179 -13.70 -2.37 -6.53
C HIS A 179 -12.59 -1.40 -6.94
N SER A 180 -11.40 -1.57 -6.37
CA SER A 180 -10.17 -0.87 -6.76
C SER A 180 -9.07 -1.86 -7.09
N MET A 181 -8.41 -1.67 -8.24
CA MET A 181 -7.29 -2.50 -8.68
C MET A 181 -6.07 -1.68 -9.02
N ALA A 182 -4.91 -2.28 -8.82
CA ALA A 182 -3.66 -1.74 -9.33
C ALA A 182 -3.60 -1.97 -10.85
N VAL A 183 -3.12 -0.97 -11.58
CA VAL A 183 -2.79 -1.09 -13.00
C VAL A 183 -1.28 -0.90 -13.16
N ILE A 184 -0.61 -1.92 -13.70
CA ILE A 184 0.83 -1.99 -13.82
C ILE A 184 1.16 -2.47 -15.23
N ASN A 185 1.79 -1.62 -16.05
CA ASN A 185 2.17 -1.93 -17.43
C ASN A 185 1.01 -2.51 -18.26
N GLY A 186 -0.16 -1.88 -18.20
CA GLY A 186 -1.37 -2.32 -18.92
C GLY A 186 -2.10 -3.52 -18.32
N LYS A 187 -1.66 -4.04 -17.17
CA LYS A 187 -2.28 -5.21 -16.50
C LYS A 187 -2.92 -4.83 -15.18
N LEU A 188 -4.08 -5.42 -14.91
CA LEU A 188 -4.84 -5.32 -13.67
C LEU A 188 -4.43 -6.42 -12.68
N ASP A 189 -4.49 -6.09 -11.39
CA ASP A 189 -4.35 -7.05 -10.30
C ASP A 189 -5.72 -7.63 -9.90
N ASP A 190 -6.05 -8.80 -10.45
CA ASP A 190 -7.26 -9.55 -10.16
C ASP A 190 -6.94 -10.61 -9.09
N TYR A 191 -6.93 -10.19 -7.82
CA TYR A 191 -6.68 -11.06 -6.66
C TYR A 191 -5.37 -11.88 -6.77
N GLY A 192 -4.31 -11.25 -7.27
CA GLY A 192 -3.00 -11.89 -7.46
C GLY A 192 -2.81 -12.55 -8.83
N ARG A 193 -3.79 -12.44 -9.72
CA ARG A 193 -3.66 -12.78 -11.13
C ARG A 193 -3.54 -11.52 -11.97
N ALA A 194 -2.53 -11.47 -12.83
CA ALA A 194 -2.43 -10.42 -13.83
C ALA A 194 -3.48 -10.65 -14.93
N SER A 195 -4.37 -9.68 -15.15
CA SER A 195 -5.33 -9.68 -16.25
C SER A 195 -5.11 -8.48 -17.17
N GLU A 196 -5.40 -8.64 -18.46
CA GLU A 196 -5.26 -7.53 -19.41
C GLU A 196 -6.28 -6.43 -19.12
N LEU A 197 -5.86 -5.16 -19.13
CA LEU A 197 -6.79 -4.04 -19.04
C LEU A 197 -7.63 -3.99 -20.33
N ARG A 198 -8.89 -4.40 -20.25
CA ARG A 198 -9.86 -4.31 -21.36
C ARG A 198 -10.78 -3.12 -21.14
N GLU A 199 -10.92 -2.28 -22.16
CA GLU A 199 -11.79 -1.10 -22.09
C GLU A 199 -13.23 -1.46 -21.75
N SER A 200 -13.76 -2.55 -22.32
CA SER A 200 -15.13 -3.03 -22.10
C SER A 200 -15.51 -3.20 -20.63
N ASP A 201 -14.52 -3.50 -19.78
CA ASP A 201 -14.75 -3.86 -18.38
C ASP A 201 -14.87 -2.60 -17.50
N TRP A 202 -14.37 -1.47 -17.99
CA TRP A 202 -14.25 -0.21 -17.24
C TRP A 202 -14.92 1.00 -17.90
N SER A 203 -15.19 0.95 -19.21
CA SER A 203 -15.80 2.07 -19.96
C SER A 203 -17.26 2.33 -19.59
N ASN A 204 -17.97 1.32 -19.11
CA ASN A 204 -19.38 1.41 -18.70
C ASN A 204 -19.57 1.57 -17.19
N ARG A 205 -18.47 1.58 -16.42
CA ARG A 205 -18.47 1.84 -14.99
C ARG A 205 -17.94 3.26 -14.83
N SER A 206 -18.48 4.07 -13.93
CA SER A 206 -17.98 5.43 -13.65
C SER A 206 -16.59 5.37 -13.00
N ALA A 207 -15.61 4.86 -13.73
CA ALA A 207 -14.30 4.47 -13.26
C ALA A 207 -13.40 5.69 -13.09
N ILE A 208 -12.73 5.75 -11.96
CA ILE A 208 -11.76 6.79 -11.63
C ILE A 208 -10.36 6.18 -11.75
N GLY A 209 -9.60 6.67 -12.72
CA GLY A 209 -8.20 6.33 -12.93
C GLY A 209 -7.28 7.36 -12.27
N LEU A 210 -6.29 6.89 -11.50
CA LEU A 210 -5.26 7.71 -10.88
C LEU A 210 -3.89 7.10 -11.19
N LYS A 211 -3.00 7.85 -11.85
CA LYS A 211 -1.61 7.44 -12.12
C LYS A 211 -0.64 8.09 -11.16
N LEU A 212 0.42 7.36 -10.83
CA LEU A 212 1.56 7.88 -10.08
C LEU A 212 2.51 8.63 -11.03
N LEU A 213 2.95 9.81 -10.58
CA LEU A 213 3.88 10.70 -11.29
C LEU A 213 5.34 10.32 -11.08
#